data_AF-A0A7C3LEA6-F1
#
_entry.id   AF-A0A7C3LEA6-F1
#
_cell.length_a   1.000
_cell.length_b   1.000
_cell.length_c   1.000
_cell.angle_alpha   90.00
_cell.angle_beta   90.00
_cell.angle_gamma   90.00
#
_symmetry.space_group_name_H-M   'P 1'
#
loop_
_entity.id
_entity.type
_entity.pdbx_description
1 polymer ?
#
loop_
_entity_poly.entity_id
_entity_poly.type
_entity_poly.pdbx_seq_one_letter_code
_entity_poly.pdbx_strand_id
1 'polypeptide(L)'
;MNALQETAVSPYAPENRETAYQKFLQDYPTFADTSLLDDLRATDYRRLDEQGQIYLDYTGGGMYAQSQLDKHFQLLRDNVFGNPHSANPTSQATTNLVEDTRDYILKYFNASPNEYVVVFTPNASGALKHVGESYPFAPGGQYALAFDNHNSVNGIREFARSKGAKFT
;
A
#
# COMPACT_ATOMS: atom_id res chain seq x y z
N MET A 1 34.69 22.47 27.23
CA MET A 1 33.29 22.48 27.71
C MET A 1 32.56 23.57 26.93
N ASN A 2 31.89 23.21 25.84
CA ASN A 2 30.95 24.13 25.16
C ASN A 2 29.55 23.64 25.49
N ALA A 3 28.80 24.47 26.21
CA ALA A 3 27.41 24.22 26.52
C ALA A 3 26.62 24.19 25.21
N LEU A 4 25.95 23.07 24.95
CA LEU A 4 24.89 23.01 23.94
C LEU A 4 23.82 24.00 24.38
N GLN A 5 23.60 25.05 23.58
CA GLN A 5 22.42 25.91 23.72
C GLN A 5 21.19 25.01 23.56
N GLU A 6 20.46 24.81 24.65
CA GLU A 6 19.11 24.26 24.60
C GLU A 6 18.29 25.18 23.68
N THR A 7 18.02 24.73 22.47
CA THR A 7 17.04 25.34 21.59
C THR A 7 15.70 25.25 22.31
N ALA A 8 15.22 26.39 22.83
CA ALA A 8 13.92 26.49 23.48
C ALA A 8 12.87 25.87 22.56
N VAL A 9 12.23 24.79 23.03
CA VAL A 9 11.11 24.17 22.33
C VAL A 9 10.04 25.25 22.22
N SER A 10 9.75 25.69 20.99
CA SER A 10 8.67 26.64 20.75
C SER A 10 7.38 26.07 21.35
N PRO A 11 6.69 26.79 22.25
CA PRO A 11 5.45 26.31 22.81
C PRO A 11 4.45 26.07 21.68
N TYR A 12 3.79 24.90 21.70
CA TYR A 12 2.71 24.59 20.77
C TYR A 12 1.57 25.60 20.98
N ALA A 13 1.41 26.52 20.03
CA ALA A 13 0.46 27.63 20.07
C ALA A 13 -0.53 27.50 18.89
N PRO A 14 -1.49 26.57 18.96
CA PRO A 14 -2.41 26.26 17.85
C PRO A 14 -3.27 27.45 17.42
N GLU A 15 -3.51 28.41 18.31
CA GLU A 15 -4.21 29.67 18.02
C GLU A 15 -3.52 30.52 16.95
N ASN A 16 -2.21 30.37 16.78
CA ASN A 16 -1.42 31.11 15.79
C ASN A 16 -1.22 30.32 14.49
N ARG A 17 -1.85 29.16 14.33
CA ARG A 17 -1.64 28.26 13.19
C ARG A 17 -1.85 28.96 11.85
N GLU A 18 -2.90 29.77 11.72
CA GLU A 18 -3.19 30.45 10.46
C GLU A 18 -2.10 31.46 10.10
N THR A 19 -1.70 32.31 11.04
CA THR A 19 -0.60 33.27 10.84
C THR A 19 0.71 32.57 10.49
N ALA A 20 1.02 31.47 11.19
CA ALA A 20 2.21 30.66 10.91
C ALA A 20 2.14 30.02 9.51
N TYR A 21 0.97 29.55 9.09
CA TYR A 21 0.75 28.96 7.77
C TYR A 21 0.90 30.01 6.65
N GLN A 22 0.33 31.20 6.81
CA GLN A 22 0.51 32.28 5.83
C GLN A 22 1.97 32.70 5.70
N LYS A 23 2.69 32.80 6.83
CA LYS A 23 4.14 33.05 6.80
C LYS A 23 4.90 31.92 6.09
N PHE A 24 4.54 30.68 6.36
CA PHE A 24 5.12 29.52 5.70
C PHE A 24 4.91 29.55 4.18
N LEU A 25 3.71 29.91 3.70
CA LEU A 25 3.45 30.05 2.26
C LEU A 25 4.25 31.20 1.61
N GLN A 26 4.50 32.29 2.34
CA GLN A 26 5.37 33.36 1.85
C GLN A 26 6.83 32.89 1.73
N ASP A 27 7.31 32.14 2.72
CA ASP A 27 8.68 31.61 2.74
C ASP A 27 8.85 30.43 1.74
N TYR A 28 7.77 29.70 1.44
CA TYR A 28 7.75 28.51 0.57
C TYR A 28 6.54 28.50 -0.40
N PRO A 29 6.51 29.39 -1.41
CA PRO A 29 5.33 29.58 -2.26
C PRO A 29 4.93 28.36 -3.09
N THR A 30 5.89 27.49 -3.47
CA THR A 30 5.61 26.26 -4.23
C THR A 30 4.81 25.23 -3.44
N PHE A 31 4.69 25.39 -2.11
CA PHE A 31 3.79 24.54 -1.33
C PHE A 31 2.33 24.73 -1.73
N ALA A 32 1.94 25.92 -2.21
CA ALA A 32 0.59 26.15 -2.72
C ALA A 32 0.26 25.27 -3.93
N ASP A 33 1.26 24.80 -4.68
CA ASP A 33 1.08 23.90 -5.82
C ASP A 33 0.61 22.50 -5.39
N THR A 34 0.68 22.17 -4.09
CA THR A 34 0.20 20.89 -3.53
C THR A 34 -1.26 20.91 -3.10
N SER A 35 -2.03 21.96 -3.42
CA SER A 35 -3.44 22.13 -2.99
C SER A 35 -4.35 20.94 -3.35
N LEU A 36 -3.99 20.19 -4.41
CA LEU A 36 -4.69 18.95 -4.77
C LEU A 36 -4.73 17.92 -3.62
N LEU A 37 -3.70 17.90 -2.77
CA LEU A 37 -3.65 17.02 -1.59
C LEU A 37 -4.62 17.49 -0.51
N ASP A 38 -4.78 18.80 -0.33
CA ASP A 38 -5.75 19.38 0.60
C ASP A 38 -7.17 19.06 0.13
N ASP A 39 -7.44 19.20 -1.17
CA ASP A 39 -8.73 18.84 -1.77
C ASP A 39 -9.03 17.33 -1.61
N LEU A 40 -8.02 16.47 -1.86
CA LEU A 40 -8.14 15.03 -1.65
C LEU A 40 -8.43 14.69 -0.19
N ARG A 41 -7.77 15.37 0.76
CA ARG A 41 -8.03 15.19 2.19
C ARG A 41 -9.45 15.63 2.55
N ALA A 42 -9.85 16.81 2.13
CA ALA A 42 -11.16 17.40 2.41
C ALA A 42 -12.33 16.60 1.80
N THR A 43 -12.06 15.78 0.78
CA THR A 43 -13.05 14.93 0.12
C THR A 43 -12.95 13.47 0.57
N ASP A 44 -11.91 12.76 0.14
CA ASP A 44 -11.79 11.30 0.30
C ASP A 44 -11.33 10.86 1.70
N TYR A 45 -10.76 11.78 2.49
CA TYR A 45 -10.26 11.50 3.83
C TYR A 45 -10.83 12.43 4.91
N ARG A 46 -11.95 13.12 4.63
CA ARG A 46 -12.55 14.15 5.50
C ARG A 46 -12.79 13.70 6.94
N ARG A 47 -13.02 12.40 7.13
CA ARG A 47 -13.24 11.77 8.43
C ARG A 47 -12.06 11.94 9.40
N LEU A 48 -10.86 12.19 8.89
CA LEU A 48 -9.72 12.56 9.72
C LEU A 48 -9.98 13.89 10.44
N ASP A 49 -10.47 14.90 9.71
CA ASP A 49 -10.72 16.22 10.28
C ASP A 49 -12.01 16.24 11.12
N GLU A 50 -13.08 15.59 10.62
CA GLU A 50 -14.36 15.46 11.34
C GLU A 50 -14.21 14.78 12.70
N GLN A 51 -13.24 13.87 12.84
CA GLN A 51 -12.96 13.11 14.08
C GLN A 51 -11.71 13.58 14.82
N GLY A 52 -11.06 14.66 14.36
CA GLY A 52 -9.86 15.22 14.98
C GLY A 52 -8.68 14.23 15.03
N GLN A 53 -8.53 13.37 14.04
CA GLN A 53 -7.49 12.34 13.96
C GLN A 53 -6.27 12.80 13.17
N ILE A 54 -5.09 12.52 13.72
CA ILE A 54 -3.79 12.66 13.05
C ILE A 54 -3.25 11.27 12.78
N TYR A 55 -3.33 10.82 11.53
CA TYR A 55 -2.86 9.50 11.13
C TYR A 55 -1.46 9.60 10.53
N LEU A 56 -0.46 9.05 11.23
CA LEU A 56 0.95 9.04 10.80
C LEU A 56 1.52 7.61 10.69
N ASP A 57 0.64 6.60 10.51
CA ASP A 57 0.99 5.18 10.44
C ASP A 57 0.84 4.60 9.02
N TYR A 58 1.09 5.41 7.99
CA TYR A 58 0.94 5.00 6.58
C TYR A 58 1.88 3.86 6.17
N THR A 59 2.97 3.65 6.91
CA THR A 59 3.88 2.51 6.71
C THR A 59 3.29 1.20 7.20
N GLY A 60 2.41 1.24 8.21
CA GLY A 60 1.68 0.07 8.70
C GLY A 60 0.49 -0.28 7.81
N GLY A 61 -0.24 0.72 7.31
CA GLY A 61 -1.31 0.51 6.35
C GLY A 61 -1.90 1.81 5.79
N GLY A 62 -2.34 1.76 4.54
CA GLY A 62 -3.10 2.86 3.94
C GLY A 62 -4.54 2.92 4.46
N MET A 63 -5.10 4.12 4.56
CA MET A 63 -6.53 4.32 4.79
C MET A 63 -7.32 4.13 3.48
N TYR A 64 -8.51 3.55 3.55
CA TYR A 64 -9.43 3.51 2.42
C TYR A 64 -10.01 4.91 2.12
N ALA A 65 -10.13 5.32 0.86
CA ALA A 65 -10.78 6.57 0.50
C ALA A 65 -12.31 6.46 0.60
N GLN A 66 -13.01 7.58 0.82
CA GLN A 66 -14.48 7.62 0.78
C GLN A 66 -15.00 7.17 -0.60
N SER A 67 -14.41 7.68 -1.68
CA SER A 67 -14.76 7.27 -3.04
C SER A 67 -14.57 5.77 -3.31
N GLN A 68 -13.60 5.11 -2.67
CA GLN A 68 -13.40 3.67 -2.80
C GLN A 68 -14.56 2.89 -2.19
N LEU A 69 -15.04 3.31 -1.01
CA LEU A 69 -16.21 2.70 -0.39
C LEU A 69 -17.44 2.89 -1.26
N ASP A 70 -17.71 4.13 -1.69
CA ASP A 70 -18.91 4.46 -2.45
C ASP A 70 -18.97 3.67 -3.76
N LYS A 71 -17.86 3.62 -4.50
CA LYS A 71 -17.75 2.82 -5.74
C LYS A 71 -17.90 1.33 -5.49
N HIS A 72 -17.29 0.80 -4.43
CA HIS A 72 -17.40 -0.62 -4.10
C HIS A 72 -18.84 -1.02 -3.74
N PHE A 73 -19.50 -0.21 -2.91
CA PHE A 73 -20.89 -0.47 -2.56
C PHE A 73 -21.81 -0.30 -3.76
N GLN A 74 -21.60 0.71 -4.61
CA GLN A 74 -22.36 0.87 -5.83
C GLN A 74 -22.18 -0.33 -6.77
N LEU A 75 -20.95 -0.79 -6.98
CA LEU A 75 -20.65 -1.96 -7.80
C LEU A 75 -21.47 -3.19 -7.37
N LEU A 76 -21.52 -3.46 -6.06
CA LEU A 76 -22.25 -4.61 -5.52
C LEU A 76 -23.78 -4.42 -5.48
N ARG A 77 -24.27 -3.18 -5.35
CA ARG A 77 -25.72 -2.89 -5.34
C ARG A 77 -26.32 -2.97 -6.75
N ASP A 78 -25.58 -2.46 -7.73
CA ASP A 78 -26.09 -2.27 -9.09
C ASP A 78 -25.88 -3.52 -9.97
N ASN A 79 -25.18 -4.53 -9.48
CA ASN A 79 -24.80 -5.72 -10.26
C ASN A 79 -24.98 -7.01 -9.46
N VAL A 80 -25.14 -8.13 -10.17
CA VAL A 80 -25.15 -9.47 -9.59
C VAL A 80 -23.93 -10.23 -10.09
N PHE A 81 -23.08 -10.66 -9.16
CA PHE A 81 -21.85 -11.38 -9.45
C PHE A 81 -21.96 -12.85 -9.07
N GLY A 82 -21.59 -13.72 -9.99
CA GLY A 82 -21.51 -15.17 -9.76
C GLY A 82 -20.07 -15.61 -9.49
N ASN A 83 -19.91 -16.88 -9.11
CA ASN A 83 -18.60 -17.53 -9.15
C ASN A 83 -18.04 -17.43 -10.59
N PRO A 84 -16.79 -16.98 -10.82
CA PRO A 84 -16.18 -17.05 -12.14
C PRO A 84 -16.16 -18.50 -12.66
N HIS A 85 -15.90 -18.70 -13.96
CA HIS A 85 -15.75 -20.00 -14.63
C HIS A 85 -17.04 -20.73 -15.08
N SER A 86 -18.21 -20.11 -14.96
CA SER A 86 -19.45 -20.58 -15.58
C SER A 86 -19.82 -19.73 -16.79
N ALA A 87 -20.62 -20.27 -17.71
CA ALA A 87 -21.04 -19.55 -18.92
C ALA A 87 -22.23 -18.59 -18.69
N ASN A 88 -22.73 -18.45 -17.46
CA ASN A 88 -23.86 -17.57 -17.18
C ASN A 88 -23.43 -16.09 -17.10
N PRO A 89 -24.35 -15.13 -17.34
CA PRO A 89 -23.98 -13.71 -17.41
C PRO A 89 -23.31 -13.17 -16.15
N THR A 90 -23.74 -13.59 -14.96
CA THR A 90 -23.19 -13.09 -13.68
C THR A 90 -21.78 -13.62 -13.42
N SER A 91 -21.47 -14.82 -13.90
CA SER A 91 -20.13 -15.41 -13.87
C SER A 91 -19.17 -14.75 -14.87
N GLN A 92 -19.64 -14.45 -16.08
CA GLN A 92 -18.86 -13.73 -17.07
C GLN A 92 -18.55 -12.31 -16.61
N ALA A 93 -19.50 -11.62 -15.99
CA ALA A 93 -19.29 -10.30 -15.41
C ALA A 93 -18.18 -10.31 -14.34
N THR A 94 -18.19 -11.30 -13.42
CA THR A 94 -17.10 -11.47 -12.46
C THR A 94 -15.76 -11.76 -13.14
N THR A 95 -15.76 -12.63 -14.15
CA THR A 95 -14.54 -12.99 -14.90
C THR A 95 -13.93 -11.75 -15.56
N ASN A 96 -14.74 -10.93 -16.23
CA ASN A 96 -14.27 -9.71 -16.88
C ASN A 96 -13.65 -8.74 -15.86
N LEU A 97 -14.30 -8.52 -14.70
CA LEU A 97 -13.75 -7.65 -13.66
C LEU A 97 -12.41 -8.16 -13.11
N VAL A 98 -12.25 -9.47 -12.96
CA VAL A 98 -11.00 -10.08 -12.51
C VAL A 98 -9.90 -9.86 -13.55
N GLU A 99 -10.17 -10.09 -14.82
CA GLU A 99 -9.18 -9.90 -15.90
C GLU A 99 -8.83 -8.42 -16.11
N ASP A 100 -9.82 -7.51 -16.08
CA ASP A 100 -9.59 -6.06 -16.12
C ASP A 100 -8.70 -5.61 -14.95
N THR A 101 -8.88 -6.21 -13.78
CA THR A 101 -8.03 -5.94 -12.60
C THR A 101 -6.60 -6.42 -12.83
N ARG A 102 -6.39 -7.58 -13.47
CA ARG A 102 -5.04 -8.08 -13.81
C ARG A 102 -4.35 -7.14 -14.79
N ASP A 103 -5.05 -6.73 -15.84
CA ASP A 103 -4.52 -5.80 -16.85
C ASP A 103 -4.15 -4.45 -16.24
N TYR A 104 -5.00 -3.93 -15.35
CA TYR A 104 -4.71 -2.71 -14.62
C TYR A 104 -3.43 -2.83 -13.77
N ILE A 105 -3.26 -3.93 -13.04
CA ILE A 105 -2.07 -4.18 -12.22
C ILE A 105 -0.82 -4.27 -13.08
N LEU A 106 -0.85 -5.03 -14.18
CA LEU A 106 0.28 -5.15 -15.10
C LEU A 106 0.67 -3.79 -15.66
N LYS A 107 -0.31 -3.00 -16.12
CA LYS A 107 -0.08 -1.64 -16.60
C LYS A 107 0.53 -0.74 -15.53
N TYR A 108 0.01 -0.79 -14.31
CA TYR A 108 0.50 0.02 -13.19
C TYR A 108 1.98 -0.25 -12.89
N PHE A 109 2.39 -1.52 -12.92
CA PHE A 109 3.78 -1.93 -12.71
C PHE A 109 4.64 -1.88 -13.98
N ASN A 110 4.10 -1.42 -15.12
CA ASN A 110 4.76 -1.47 -16.41
C ASN A 110 5.31 -2.87 -16.76
N ALA A 111 4.53 -3.90 -16.43
CA ALA A 111 4.87 -5.31 -16.62
C ALA A 111 4.19 -5.86 -17.88
N SER A 112 4.98 -6.49 -18.76
CA SER A 112 4.47 -7.10 -19.99
C SER A 112 3.62 -8.34 -19.68
N PRO A 113 2.39 -8.48 -20.22
CA PRO A 113 1.58 -9.69 -20.05
C PRO A 113 2.21 -10.93 -20.72
N ASN A 114 3.18 -10.75 -21.61
CA ASN A 114 3.91 -11.87 -22.25
C ASN A 114 5.02 -12.44 -21.35
N GLU A 115 5.38 -11.74 -20.27
CA GLU A 115 6.47 -12.12 -19.35
C GLU A 115 5.95 -12.34 -17.93
N TYR A 116 4.96 -11.55 -17.51
CA TYR A 116 4.42 -11.55 -16.14
C TYR A 116 2.97 -11.99 -16.10
N VAL A 117 2.64 -12.72 -15.04
CA VAL A 117 1.26 -13.07 -14.68
C VAL A 117 0.93 -12.49 -13.31
N VAL A 118 -0.29 -11.99 -13.15
CA VAL A 118 -0.78 -11.53 -11.85
C VAL A 118 -1.31 -12.73 -11.07
N VAL A 119 -0.92 -12.87 -9.81
CA VAL A 119 -1.50 -13.86 -8.90
C VAL A 119 -2.05 -13.10 -7.68
N PHE A 120 -3.37 -13.14 -7.52
CA PHE A 120 -4.01 -12.55 -6.35
C PHE A 120 -3.72 -13.42 -5.12
N THR A 121 -3.26 -12.78 -4.05
CA THR A 121 -2.99 -13.42 -2.76
C THR A 121 -3.60 -12.57 -1.64
N PRO A 122 -3.85 -13.13 -0.44
CA PRO A 122 -4.46 -12.36 0.64
C PRO A 122 -3.64 -11.15 1.10
N ASN A 123 -2.30 -11.22 0.98
CA ASN A 123 -1.35 -10.16 1.31
C ASN A 123 0.07 -10.53 0.86
N ALA A 124 1.03 -9.61 1.02
CA ALA A 124 2.44 -9.82 0.68
C ALA A 124 3.07 -11.04 1.38
N SER A 125 2.73 -11.30 2.65
CA SER A 125 3.23 -12.50 3.37
C SER A 125 2.71 -13.80 2.74
N GLY A 126 1.46 -13.82 2.30
CA GLY A 126 0.88 -14.94 1.54
C GLY A 126 1.59 -15.17 0.20
N ALA A 127 1.88 -14.10 -0.54
CA ALA A 127 2.64 -14.19 -1.78
C ALA A 127 4.06 -14.75 -1.54
N LEU A 128 4.78 -14.22 -0.56
CA LEU A 128 6.12 -14.68 -0.19
C LEU A 128 6.13 -16.14 0.25
N LYS A 129 5.10 -16.57 0.97
CA LYS A 129 4.92 -17.98 1.35
C LYS A 129 4.77 -18.88 0.12
N HIS A 130 3.92 -18.52 -0.85
CA HIS A 130 3.80 -19.29 -2.08
C HIS A 130 5.12 -19.41 -2.84
N VAL A 131 5.91 -18.34 -2.90
CA VAL A 131 7.26 -18.36 -3.47
C VAL A 131 8.14 -19.35 -2.70
N GLY A 132 8.19 -19.24 -1.37
CA GLY A 132 9.01 -20.12 -0.53
C GLY A 132 8.64 -21.60 -0.64
N GLU A 133 7.34 -21.93 -0.71
CA GLU A 133 6.86 -23.32 -0.84
C GLU A 133 7.13 -23.92 -2.22
N SER A 134 7.12 -23.08 -3.27
CA SER A 134 7.23 -23.52 -4.67
C SER A 134 8.65 -23.45 -5.21
N TYR A 135 9.52 -22.64 -4.63
CA TYR A 135 10.89 -22.47 -5.11
C TYR A 135 11.68 -23.78 -4.93
N PRO A 136 12.45 -24.22 -5.95
CA PRO A 136 13.13 -25.51 -5.95
C PRO A 136 14.43 -25.46 -5.12
N PHE A 137 14.31 -25.17 -3.83
CA PHE A 137 15.43 -25.26 -2.90
C PHE A 137 15.99 -26.69 -2.86
N ALA A 138 17.31 -26.82 -2.83
CA ALA A 138 18.01 -28.09 -2.82
C ALA A 138 19.38 -27.94 -2.15
N PRO A 139 20.02 -29.06 -1.73
CA PRO A 139 21.40 -29.05 -1.26
C PRO A 139 22.33 -28.37 -2.26
N GLY A 140 23.23 -27.51 -1.76
CA GLY A 140 24.12 -26.67 -2.59
C GLY A 140 23.51 -25.34 -3.02
N GLY A 141 22.19 -25.14 -2.86
CA GLY A 141 21.53 -23.86 -3.07
C GLY A 141 21.80 -22.85 -1.94
N GLN A 142 21.60 -21.56 -2.24
CA GLN A 142 21.78 -20.44 -1.32
C GLN A 142 20.58 -19.49 -1.43
N TYR A 143 19.94 -19.19 -0.30
CA TYR A 143 18.97 -18.11 -0.16
C TYR A 143 19.66 -16.89 0.45
N ALA A 144 19.91 -15.86 -0.34
CA ALA A 144 20.58 -14.64 0.12
C ALA A 144 19.55 -13.60 0.57
N LEU A 145 19.71 -13.11 1.80
CA LEU A 145 18.87 -12.10 2.44
C LEU A 145 19.64 -10.80 2.59
N ALA A 146 18.95 -9.67 2.47
CA ALA A 146 19.50 -8.41 2.97
C ALA A 146 19.09 -8.20 4.43
N PHE A 147 19.96 -7.52 5.19
CA PHE A 147 19.78 -7.31 6.63
C PHE A 147 18.48 -6.59 7.00
N ASP A 148 18.00 -5.72 6.11
CA ASP A 148 16.82 -4.87 6.26
C ASP A 148 15.52 -5.51 5.75
N ASN A 149 15.56 -6.80 5.37
CA ASN A 149 14.38 -7.49 4.86
C ASN A 149 13.28 -7.61 5.92
N HIS A 150 12.04 -7.40 5.48
CA HIS A 150 10.85 -7.59 6.31
C HIS A 150 10.75 -9.05 6.80
N ASN A 151 10.17 -9.26 7.99
CA ASN A 151 10.05 -10.57 8.64
C ASN A 151 9.47 -11.67 7.73
N SER A 152 8.51 -11.32 6.87
CA SER A 152 7.91 -12.27 5.92
C SER A 152 8.91 -12.81 4.89
N VAL A 153 9.87 -11.99 4.45
CA VAL A 153 10.93 -12.42 3.51
C VAL A 153 11.94 -13.29 4.25
N ASN A 154 12.29 -12.90 5.48
CA ASN A 154 13.13 -13.71 6.36
C ASN A 154 12.53 -15.09 6.62
N GLY A 155 11.20 -15.21 6.72
CA GLY A 155 10.48 -16.47 6.90
C GLY A 155 10.71 -17.50 5.79
N ILE A 156 11.04 -17.08 4.57
CA ILE A 156 11.30 -17.99 3.45
C ILE A 156 12.49 -18.93 3.73
N ARG A 157 13.44 -18.50 4.58
CA ARG A 157 14.61 -19.32 4.96
C ARG A 157 14.22 -20.68 5.54
N GLU A 158 13.04 -20.79 6.14
CA GLU A 158 12.54 -22.04 6.70
C GLU A 158 12.29 -23.09 5.62
N PHE A 159 11.78 -22.67 4.46
CA PHE A 159 11.62 -23.56 3.30
C PHE A 159 12.99 -23.96 2.74
N ALA A 160 13.90 -23.01 2.58
CA ALA A 160 15.28 -23.28 2.14
C ALA A 160 15.97 -24.30 3.05
N ARG A 161 15.92 -24.08 4.38
CA ARG A 161 16.46 -24.97 5.40
C ARG A 161 15.84 -26.36 5.34
N SER A 162 14.50 -26.45 5.22
CA SER A 162 13.79 -27.73 5.17
C SER A 162 14.19 -28.60 3.96
N LYS A 163 14.66 -27.96 2.88
CA LYS A 163 15.11 -28.60 1.64
C LYS A 163 16.64 -28.72 1.54
N GLY A 164 17.37 -28.39 2.61
CA GLY A 164 18.83 -28.52 2.68
C GLY A 164 19.63 -27.42 1.98
N ALA A 165 18.99 -26.33 1.55
CA ALA A 165 19.69 -25.15 1.06
C ALA A 165 20.25 -24.31 2.23
N LYS A 166 21.34 -23.58 1.97
CA LYS A 166 21.91 -22.60 2.90
C LYS A 166 21.14 -21.28 2.82
N PHE A 167 21.24 -20.47 3.87
CA PHE A 167 20.76 -19.09 3.86
C PHE A 167 21.78 -18.18 4.56
N THR A 168 21.89 -16.93 4.11
CA THR A 168 22.80 -15.90 4.65
C THR A 168 22.15 -14.54 4.51
#